data_AF-A0A164G5F1-F1
#
_entry.id   AF-A0A164G5F1-F1
#
_cell.length_a   1.000
_cell.length_b   1.000
_cell.length_c   1.000
_cell.angle_alpha   90.00
_cell.angle_beta   90.00
_cell.angle_gamma   90.00
#
_symmetry.space_group_name_H-M   'P 1'
#
loop_
_entity.id
_entity.type
_entity.pdbx_description
1 polymer ?
#
loop_
_entity_poly.entity_id
_entity_poly.type
_entity_poly.pdbx_seq_one_letter_code
_entity_poly.pdbx_strand_id
1 'polypeptide(L)'
;MGAEYYCFASDITCSFPANGKFTKRQKGIYNAVLEASRAVIAGIKPGVSWIDMHLLANRVMLVNLKEYGLLQGDVDDMMKVL
;
A
#
# COMPACT_ATOMS: atom_id res chain seq x y z
N MET A 1 7.36 3.03 -14.79
CA MET A 1 7.74 2.80 -16.20
C MET A 1 6.99 1.57 -16.66
N GLY A 2 6.46 1.58 -17.87
CA GLY A 2 5.79 0.44 -18.49
C GLY A 2 6.26 0.30 -19.92
N ALA A 3 6.52 -0.94 -20.34
CA ALA A 3 6.78 -1.27 -21.73
C ALA A 3 5.52 -1.87 -22.38
N GLU A 4 5.47 -1.80 -23.70
CA GLU A 4 4.50 -2.54 -24.51
C GLU A 4 5.28 -3.51 -25.42
N TYR A 5 4.78 -4.73 -25.55
CA TYR A 5 5.31 -5.71 -26.50
C TYR A 5 4.18 -6.45 -27.19
N TYR A 6 4.15 -6.41 -28.53
CA TYR A 6 3.11 -7.02 -29.35
C TYR A 6 1.68 -6.65 -28.91
N CYS A 7 1.45 -5.35 -28.65
CA CYS A 7 0.19 -4.81 -28.13
C CYS A 7 -0.22 -5.30 -26.72
N PHE A 8 0.68 -5.97 -25.97
CA PHE A 8 0.49 -6.28 -24.55
C PHE A 8 1.21 -5.25 -23.67
N ALA A 9 0.47 -4.61 -22.78
CA ALA A 9 0.99 -3.59 -21.87
C ALA A 9 1.64 -4.21 -20.61
N SER A 10 2.55 -3.46 -20.00
CA SER A 10 3.05 -3.67 -18.65
C SER A 10 3.01 -2.35 -17.87
N ASP A 11 2.79 -2.41 -16.56
CA ASP A 11 2.75 -1.23 -15.70
C ASP A 11 3.45 -1.52 -14.37
N ILE A 12 4.52 -0.77 -14.09
CA ILE A 12 5.35 -0.95 -12.91
C ILE A 12 5.68 0.43 -12.33
N THR A 13 5.49 0.56 -11.02
CA THR A 13 5.93 1.73 -10.25
C THR A 13 6.96 1.32 -9.20
N CYS A 14 8.09 2.03 -9.17
CA CYS A 14 9.12 1.89 -8.15
C CYS A 14 9.26 3.21 -7.39
N SER A 15 9.34 3.14 -6.05
CA SER A 15 9.57 4.31 -5.19
C SER A 15 10.86 4.15 -4.40
N PHE A 16 11.75 5.14 -4.47
CA PHE A 16 13.05 5.12 -3.82
C PHE A 16 13.56 6.55 -3.56
N PRO A 17 14.45 6.77 -2.59
CA PRO A 17 15.05 8.08 -2.34
C PRO A 17 16.05 8.43 -3.45
N ALA A 18 15.99 9.65 -3.97
CA ALA A 18 16.87 10.12 -5.05
C ALA A 18 18.37 10.00 -4.73
N ASN A 19 18.74 10.08 -3.45
CA ASN A 19 20.14 9.94 -2.98
C ASN A 19 20.51 8.52 -2.52
N GLY A 20 19.64 7.52 -2.72
CA GLY A 20 19.87 6.13 -2.33
C GLY A 20 19.74 5.84 -0.82
N LYS A 21 19.41 6.83 0.02
CA LYS A 21 19.27 6.63 1.48
C LYS A 21 17.92 7.11 1.98
N PHE A 22 17.12 6.17 2.49
CA PHE A 22 15.84 6.51 3.11
C PHE A 22 16.06 7.27 4.41
N THR A 23 15.38 8.40 4.58
CA THR A 23 15.21 9.00 5.91
C THR A 23 14.24 8.16 6.75
N LYS A 24 14.23 8.35 8.07
CA LYS A 24 13.28 7.66 8.96
C LYS A 24 11.82 7.90 8.53
N ARG A 25 11.49 9.14 8.14
CA ARG A 25 10.13 9.49 7.67
C ARG A 25 9.80 8.83 6.33
N GLN A 26 10.71 8.86 5.36
CA GLN A 26 10.51 8.18 4.07
C GLN A 26 10.33 6.67 4.24
N LYS A 27 11.16 6.05 5.09
CA LYS A 27 11.09 4.60 5.37
C LYS A 27 9.74 4.22 6.00
N GLY A 28 9.20 5.05 6.89
CA GLY A 28 7.90 4.79 7.52
C GLY A 28 6.76 4.72 6.49
N ILE A 29 6.67 5.73 5.60
CA ILE A 29 5.66 5.73 4.54
C ILE A 29 5.88 4.59 3.54
N TYR A 30 7.13 4.36 3.13
CA TYR A 30 7.48 3.29 2.20
C TYR A 30 7.04 1.92 2.72
N ASN A 31 7.33 1.64 4.00
CA ASN A 31 6.96 0.37 4.61
C ASN A 31 5.44 0.22 4.74
N ALA A 32 4.70 1.29 5.04
CA ALA A 32 3.23 1.22 5.08
C ALA A 32 2.63 0.75 3.75
N VAL A 33 3.15 1.26 2.63
CA VAL A 33 2.71 0.84 1.28
C VAL A 33 3.24 -0.55 0.93
N LEU A 34 4.48 -0.88 1.29
CA LEU A 34 5.07 -2.19 1.03
C LEU A 34 4.27 -3.32 1.70
N GLU A 35 3.89 -3.13 2.96
CA GLU A 35 3.11 -4.12 3.70
C GLU A 35 1.68 -4.23 3.16
N ALA A 36 1.04 -3.11 2.80
CA ALA A 36 -0.27 -3.15 2.14
C ALA A 36 -0.24 -3.89 0.80
N SER A 37 0.79 -3.65 -0.02
CA SER A 37 1.00 -4.35 -1.30
C SER A 37 1.17 -5.86 -1.10
N ARG A 38 2.01 -6.27 -0.15
CA ARG A 38 2.23 -7.69 0.19
C ARG A 38 0.95 -8.35 0.72
N ALA A 39 0.18 -7.66 1.55
CA ALA A 39 -1.08 -8.16 2.09
C ALA A 39 -2.11 -8.42 0.97
N VAL A 40 -2.23 -7.48 0.02
CA VAL A 40 -3.13 -7.64 -1.14
C VAL A 40 -2.68 -8.79 -2.03
N ILE A 41 -1.39 -8.88 -2.38
CA ILE A 41 -0.85 -9.99 -3.19
C ILE A 41 -1.13 -11.34 -2.52
N ALA A 42 -0.99 -11.43 -1.19
CA ALA A 42 -1.28 -12.66 -0.44
C ALA A 42 -2.79 -12.97 -0.33
N GLY A 43 -3.64 -11.94 -0.35
CA GLY A 43 -5.09 -12.08 -0.22
C GLY A 43 -5.83 -12.40 -1.52
N ILE A 44 -5.26 -12.03 -2.67
CA ILE A 44 -5.88 -12.23 -3.98
C ILE A 44 -5.94 -13.72 -4.32
N LYS A 45 -7.15 -14.19 -4.65
CA LYS A 45 -7.44 -15.53 -5.18
C LYS A 45 -8.82 -15.53 -5.88
N PRO A 46 -9.16 -16.54 -6.69
CA PRO A 46 -10.49 -16.63 -7.31
C PRO A 46 -11.62 -16.51 -6.28
N GLY A 47 -12.65 -15.72 -6.62
CA GLY A 47 -13.82 -15.49 -5.78
C GLY A 47 -13.69 -14.36 -4.75
N VAL A 48 -12.50 -13.76 -4.57
CA VAL A 48 -12.33 -12.59 -3.70
C VAL A 48 -12.79 -11.31 -4.42
N SER A 49 -13.52 -10.45 -3.70
CA SER A 49 -13.90 -9.13 -4.21
C SER A 49 -12.69 -8.19 -4.25
N TRP A 50 -12.56 -7.44 -5.35
CA TRP A 50 -11.53 -6.41 -5.45
C TRP A 50 -11.72 -5.29 -4.42
N ILE A 51 -12.97 -5.00 -4.04
CA ILE A 51 -13.29 -4.01 -3.00
C ILE A 51 -12.69 -4.43 -1.66
N ASP A 52 -12.73 -5.73 -1.33
CA ASP A 52 -12.14 -6.24 -0.09
C ASP A 52 -10.62 -6.05 -0.07
N MET A 53 -9.96 -6.16 -1.22
CA MET A 53 -8.52 -5.90 -1.34
C MET A 53 -8.18 -4.41 -1.19
N HIS A 54 -9.03 -3.53 -1.72
CA HIS A 54 -8.89 -2.10 -1.50
C HIS A 54 -9.02 -1.74 -0.01
N LEU A 55 -10.05 -2.28 0.67
CA LEU A 55 -10.27 -2.07 2.09
C LEU A 55 -9.16 -2.69 2.96
N LEU A 56 -8.64 -3.87 2.57
CA LEU A 56 -7.48 -4.49 3.21
C LEU A 56 -6.25 -3.59 3.15
N ALA A 57 -5.93 -3.06 1.97
CA ALA A 57 -4.80 -2.13 1.81
C ALA A 57 -4.97 -0.87 2.68
N ASN A 58 -6.17 -0.27 2.68
CA ASN A 58 -6.47 0.90 3.50
C ASN A 58 -6.28 0.61 4.99
N ARG A 59 -6.82 -0.50 5.48
CA ARG A 59 -6.67 -0.91 6.89
C ARG A 59 -5.20 -1.07 7.26
N VAL A 60 -4.42 -1.78 6.45
CA VAL A 60 -2.97 -1.96 6.70
C VAL A 60 -2.24 -0.62 6.73
N MET A 61 -2.52 0.27 5.79
CA MET A 61 -1.92 1.60 5.77
C MET A 61 -2.31 2.44 7.00
N LEU A 62 -3.58 2.45 7.40
CA LEU A 62 -4.05 3.19 8.57
C LEU A 62 -3.39 2.71 9.87
N VAL A 63 -3.26 1.39 10.06
CA VAL A 63 -2.54 0.80 11.20
C VAL A 63 -1.09 1.30 11.21
N ASN A 64 -0.37 1.18 10.08
CA ASN A 64 1.02 1.62 9.98
C ASN A 64 1.15 3.13 10.25
N LEU A 65 0.32 3.97 9.65
CA LEU A 65 0.36 5.42 9.82
C LEU A 65 0.08 5.83 11.28
N LYS A 66 -0.82 5.11 11.98
CA LYS A 66 -1.05 5.29 13.41
C LYS A 66 0.17 4.89 14.24
N GLU A 67 0.78 3.74 13.98
CA GLU A 67 2.00 3.28 14.67
C GLU A 67 3.18 4.23 14.48
N TYR A 68 3.30 4.85 13.31
CA TYR A 68 4.30 5.89 13.03
C TYR A 68 3.96 7.26 13.65
N GLY A 69 2.83 7.38 14.35
CA GLY A 69 2.41 8.61 15.03
C GLY A 69 1.89 9.70 14.09
N LEU A 70 1.49 9.35 12.86
CA LEU A 70 0.95 10.30 11.87
C LEU A 70 -0.58 10.43 11.98
N LEU A 71 -1.25 9.43 12.54
CA LEU A 71 -2.69 9.42 12.79
C LEU A 71 -2.97 9.19 14.27
N GLN A 72 -4.09 9.73 14.74
CA GLN A 72 -4.61 9.54 16.09
C GLN A 72 -6.06 9.06 16.00
N GLY A 73 -6.51 8.27 16.97
CA GLY A 73 -7.85 7.68 17.00
C GLY A 73 -7.86 6.18 16.73
N ASP A 74 -9.06 5.62 16.55
CA ASP A 74 -9.28 4.20 16.31
C ASP A 74 -9.32 3.86 14.81
N VAL A 75 -8.74 2.72 14.42
CA VAL A 75 -8.65 2.33 13.00
C VAL A 75 -10.01 1.88 12.46
N ASP A 76 -10.84 1.23 13.25
CA ASP A 76 -12.17 0.81 12.80
C ASP A 76 -13.08 2.02 12.58
N ASP A 77 -12.95 3.05 13.42
CA ASP A 77 -13.64 4.33 13.18
C ASP A 77 -13.17 5.00 11.88
N MET A 78 -11.86 4.99 11.60
CA MET A 78 -11.33 5.50 10.33
C MET A 78 -11.79 4.70 9.11
N MET A 79 -12.06 3.40 9.26
CA MET A 79 -12.55 2.54 8.18
C MET A 79 -14.04 2.73 7.86
N LYS A 80 -14.85 3.30 8.77
CA LYS A 80 -16.29 3.52 8.55
C LYS A 80 -16.61 4.63 7.55
N VAL A 81 -15.66 5.52 7.27
CA VAL A 81 -15.80 6.65 6.33
C VAL A 81 -15.30 6.32 4.92
N LEU A 82 -14.81 5.09 4.70
CA LEU A 82 -14.33 4.57 3.42
C LEU A 82 -15.35 3.62 2.80
#